data_AF-A0A2L2YRS6-F1
#
_entry.id   AF-A0A2L2YRS6-F1
#
_cell.length_a   1.000
_cell.length_b   1.000
_cell.length_c   1.000
_cell.angle_alpha   90.00
_cell.angle_beta   90.00
_cell.angle_gamma   90.00
#
_symmetry.space_group_name_H-M   'P 1'
#
loop_
_entity.id
_entity.type
_entity.pdbx_description
1 polymer ?
#
loop_
_entity_poly.entity_id
_entity_poly.type
_entity_poly.pdbx_seq_one_letter_code
_entity_poly.pdbx_strand_id
1 'polypeptide(L)'
;EKAAILLQGGCLFSFFCLSVVIAWKVFKKVQQNNNDLPARDISKGHHWCPIDSFCNTAYCSICTTLIIDGYYCDSCGVCSDRSCLKKANKTLSCKALATEDTNMKHHWIKGNFPSVYPCDVCQADCGTEAALTDFRCCWCQRSTHKHCLTNMATHCDFGRYRSFIVPPFCITLRKVGIKGHLVVDEVQPPPYRPWSPLIVIGNRKSGNNEGDLVLRSFRGYLNPAQVIDLDEVKPENGLLWCKLISDHTCRILVAGGDGTVGWVLNAIDSLNIEPLPQICILPLGTGNDLSRVLGWGHCYSGEVEVKKILDQISAATLTKLDRWKINLTPIRHLPMLKPMRHPSKVYFMNNYVSVGVDALVALNFHKTRESKFYLFGNRLINRFLNLLYG
;
A
#
# COMPACT_ATOMS: atom_id res chain seq x y z
N GLU A 1 25.73 -45.01 33.20
CA GLU A 1 26.29 -44.41 31.96
C GLU A 1 25.28 -44.10 30.86
N LYS A 2 24.42 -45.03 30.41
CA LYS A 2 23.50 -44.78 29.27
C LYS A 2 22.49 -43.62 29.45
N ALA A 3 22.07 -43.31 30.68
CA ALA A 3 21.15 -42.19 30.96
C ALA A 3 21.82 -40.81 30.91
N ALA A 4 23.12 -40.71 31.19
CA ALA A 4 23.86 -39.44 31.17
C ALA A 4 24.11 -38.96 29.72
N ILE A 5 24.31 -39.89 28.79
CA ILE A 5 24.53 -39.61 27.36
C ILE A 5 23.24 -39.08 26.70
N LEU A 6 22.06 -39.61 27.08
CA LEU A 6 20.75 -39.14 26.59
C LEU A 6 20.41 -37.72 27.09
N LEU A 7 20.73 -37.41 28.36
CA LEU A 7 20.55 -36.07 28.94
C LEU A 7 21.50 -35.03 28.30
N GLN A 8 22.76 -35.39 28.03
CA GLN A 8 23.70 -34.53 27.31
C GLN A 8 23.27 -34.27 25.86
N GLY A 9 22.79 -35.30 25.15
CA GLY A 9 22.28 -35.17 23.78
C GLY A 9 21.03 -34.29 23.68
N GLY A 10 20.10 -34.40 24.64
CA GLY A 10 18.90 -33.56 24.69
C GLY A 10 19.20 -32.09 24.98
N CYS A 11 20.15 -31.80 25.88
CA CYS A 11 20.63 -30.44 26.13
C CYS A 11 21.31 -29.84 24.89
N LEU A 12 22.21 -30.58 24.24
CA LEU A 12 22.90 -30.11 23.02
C LEU A 12 21.92 -29.81 21.87
N PHE A 13 20.90 -30.65 21.70
CA PHE A 13 19.85 -30.43 20.69
C PHE A 13 19.01 -29.19 21.01
N SER A 14 18.63 -28.98 22.28
CA SER A 14 17.90 -27.78 22.72
C SER A 14 18.71 -26.50 22.53
N PHE A 15 20.01 -26.52 22.87
CA PHE A 15 20.92 -25.40 22.64
C PHE A 15 21.11 -25.10 21.15
N PHE A 16 21.19 -26.13 20.30
CA PHE A 16 21.27 -25.97 18.84
C PHE A 16 19.97 -25.37 18.26
N CYS A 17 18.79 -25.85 18.68
CA CYS A 17 17.52 -25.26 18.27
C CYS A 17 17.38 -23.80 18.72
N LEU A 18 17.78 -23.49 19.97
CA LEU A 18 17.74 -22.13 20.50
C LEU A 18 18.71 -21.21 19.76
N SER A 19 19.92 -21.68 19.45
CA SER A 19 20.92 -20.90 18.71
C SER A 19 20.49 -20.65 17.26
N VAL A 20 19.86 -21.63 16.60
CA VAL A 20 19.25 -21.46 15.27
C VAL A 20 18.09 -20.45 15.32
N VAL A 21 17.23 -20.50 16.33
CA VAL A 21 16.13 -19.52 16.50
C VAL A 21 16.67 -18.12 16.79
N ILE A 22 17.71 -17.99 17.62
CA ILE A 22 18.35 -16.70 17.91
C ILE A 22 19.05 -16.19 16.66
N ALA A 23 19.83 -17.01 15.96
CA ALA A 23 20.47 -16.65 14.69
C ALA A 23 19.44 -16.26 13.64
N TRP A 24 18.30 -16.97 13.55
CA TRP A 24 17.20 -16.61 12.66
C TRP A 24 16.53 -15.29 13.06
N LYS A 25 16.34 -15.03 14.36
CA LYS A 25 15.81 -13.75 14.87
C LYS A 25 16.78 -12.60 14.64
N VAL A 26 18.08 -12.81 14.84
CA VAL A 26 19.14 -11.83 14.57
C VAL A 26 19.24 -11.58 13.08
N PHE A 27 19.26 -12.62 12.25
CA PHE A 27 19.23 -12.52 10.79
C PHE A 27 17.99 -11.78 10.30
N LYS A 28 16.80 -12.11 10.82
CA LYS A 28 15.55 -11.41 10.50
C LYS A 28 15.59 -9.95 10.98
N LYS A 29 16.20 -9.66 12.13
CA LYS A 29 16.37 -8.30 12.67
C LYS A 29 17.38 -7.47 11.88
N VAL A 30 18.46 -8.08 11.42
CA VAL A 30 19.46 -7.48 10.51
C VAL A 30 18.82 -7.22 9.14
N GLN A 31 18.05 -8.17 8.62
CA GLN A 31 17.30 -8.02 7.36
C GLN A 31 16.18 -6.97 7.47
N GLN A 32 15.57 -6.80 8.65
CA GLN A 32 14.62 -5.72 8.96
C GLN A 32 15.28 -4.36 9.25
N ASN A 33 16.60 -4.34 9.45
CA ASN A 33 17.41 -3.13 9.62
C ASN A 33 17.99 -2.63 8.30
N ASN A 34 17.77 -3.35 7.20
CA ASN A 34 18.05 -2.81 5.88
C ASN A 34 17.01 -1.72 5.58
N ASN A 35 17.49 -0.48 5.53
CA ASN A 35 16.77 0.69 5.06
C ASN A 35 16.61 0.63 3.54
N ASP A 36 16.05 -0.46 3.03
CA ASP A 36 15.82 -0.66 1.61
C ASP A 36 14.33 -0.49 1.30
N LEU A 37 14.04 0.10 0.14
CA LEU A 37 12.69 0.21 -0.40
C LEU A 37 12.40 -1.02 -1.26
N PRO A 38 11.58 -1.99 -0.78
CA PRO A 38 11.37 -3.24 -1.49
C PRO A 38 10.67 -3.01 -2.83
N ALA A 39 11.21 -3.64 -3.87
CA ALA A 39 10.62 -3.69 -5.19
C ALA A 39 10.19 -5.11 -5.51
N ARG A 40 9.00 -5.26 -6.07
CA ARG A 40 8.51 -6.57 -6.48
C ARG A 40 9.28 -7.08 -7.71
N ASP A 41 9.62 -8.36 -7.68
CA ASP A 41 10.15 -9.06 -8.85
C ASP A 41 9.03 -9.41 -9.86
N ILE A 42 8.96 -8.64 -10.96
CA ILE A 42 7.99 -8.88 -12.04
C ILE A 42 8.36 -10.11 -12.88
N SER A 43 9.62 -10.57 -12.86
CA SER A 43 10.00 -11.80 -13.58
C SER A 43 9.25 -13.04 -13.07
N LYS A 44 8.69 -12.96 -11.85
CA LYS A 44 7.83 -13.99 -11.25
C LYS A 44 6.38 -13.95 -11.79
N GLY A 45 6.07 -13.04 -12.71
CA GLY A 45 4.76 -12.88 -13.33
C GLY A 45 3.85 -11.88 -12.62
N HIS A 46 2.56 -11.99 -12.92
CA HIS A 46 1.51 -11.04 -12.51
C HIS A 46 1.12 -11.19 -11.03
N HIS A 47 0.53 -10.15 -10.45
CA HIS A 47 -0.08 -10.22 -9.12
C HIS A 47 -1.53 -10.66 -9.24
N TRP A 48 -1.81 -11.95 -9.10
CA TRP A 48 -3.15 -12.46 -9.29
C TRP A 48 -4.01 -12.26 -8.05
N CYS A 49 -5.09 -11.49 -8.21
CA CYS A 49 -6.16 -11.30 -7.25
C CYS A 49 -7.42 -12.02 -7.75
N PRO A 50 -8.19 -12.69 -6.88
CA PRO A 50 -9.42 -13.35 -7.30
C PRO A 50 -10.41 -12.31 -7.84
N ILE A 51 -11.10 -12.66 -8.94
CA ILE A 51 -12.24 -11.90 -9.44
C ILE A 51 -13.44 -12.27 -8.59
N ASP A 52 -14.18 -11.27 -8.11
CA ASP A 52 -15.46 -11.52 -7.47
C ASP A 52 -16.49 -11.90 -8.53
N SER A 53 -16.99 -13.14 -8.46
CA SER A 53 -17.93 -13.73 -9.43
C SER A 53 -19.23 -12.92 -9.60
N PHE A 54 -19.54 -12.01 -8.67
CA PHE A 54 -20.78 -11.23 -8.68
C PHE A 54 -20.63 -9.81 -9.23
N CYS A 55 -19.41 -9.34 -9.48
CA CYS A 55 -19.18 -7.89 -9.68
C CYS A 55 -19.03 -7.45 -11.13
N ASN A 56 -18.51 -8.29 -12.05
CA ASN A 56 -18.36 -7.94 -13.46
C ASN A 56 -18.19 -9.16 -14.36
N THR A 57 -18.68 -9.11 -15.60
CA THR A 57 -18.33 -10.09 -16.63
C THR A 57 -16.90 -9.83 -17.09
N ALA A 58 -16.05 -10.85 -16.99
CA ALA A 58 -14.65 -10.76 -17.40
C ALA A 58 -14.31 -11.92 -18.34
N TYR A 59 -13.45 -11.67 -19.30
CA TYR A 59 -12.98 -12.67 -20.25
C TYR A 59 -11.49 -12.94 -20.04
N CYS A 60 -11.10 -14.20 -20.17
CA CYS A 60 -9.71 -14.63 -20.03
C CYS A 60 -8.87 -14.05 -21.17
N SER A 61 -7.79 -13.35 -20.83
CA SER A 61 -6.87 -12.71 -21.79
C SER A 61 -6.05 -13.71 -22.62
N ILE A 62 -6.19 -15.02 -22.36
CA ILE A 62 -5.49 -16.10 -23.05
C ILE A 62 -6.42 -16.90 -23.96
N CYS A 63 -7.48 -17.49 -23.41
CA CYS A 63 -8.41 -18.34 -24.16
C CYS A 63 -9.66 -17.60 -24.64
N THR A 64 -9.84 -16.32 -24.25
CA THR A 64 -10.97 -15.45 -24.62
C THR A 64 -12.34 -15.92 -24.16
N THR A 65 -12.42 -16.93 -23.29
CA THR A 65 -13.68 -17.40 -22.71
C THR A 65 -14.10 -16.54 -21.53
N LEU A 66 -15.41 -16.50 -21.27
CA LEU A 66 -15.99 -15.88 -20.07
C LEU A 66 -15.44 -16.56 -18.81
N ILE A 67 -15.00 -15.75 -17.85
CA ILE A 67 -14.48 -16.20 -16.55
C ILE A 67 -15.65 -16.36 -15.59
N ILE A 68 -15.79 -17.57 -15.05
CA ILE A 68 -16.70 -17.89 -13.94
C ILE A 68 -15.93 -17.89 -12.61
N ASP A 69 -14.78 -18.57 -12.59
CA ASP A 69 -13.78 -18.54 -11.52
C ASP A 69 -12.42 -18.18 -12.13
N GLY A 70 -11.79 -17.14 -11.62
CA GLY A 70 -10.53 -16.66 -12.16
C GLY A 70 -9.95 -15.49 -11.41
N TYR A 71 -8.93 -14.90 -12.02
CA TYR A 71 -8.08 -13.91 -11.39
C TYR A 71 -7.84 -12.73 -12.32
N TYR A 72 -7.66 -11.55 -11.74
CA TYR A 72 -7.16 -10.37 -12.44
C TYR A 72 -5.82 -9.95 -11.85
N CYS A 73 -4.98 -9.30 -12.64
CA CYS A 73 -3.78 -8.67 -12.14
C CYS A 73 -4.08 -7.28 -11.61
N ASP A 74 -3.81 -7.00 -10.34
CA ASP A 74 -4.06 -5.67 -9.75
C ASP A 74 -3.21 -4.53 -10.34
N SER A 75 -2.12 -4.87 -11.03
CA SER A 75 -1.15 -3.90 -11.57
C SER A 75 -1.44 -3.55 -13.02
N CYS A 76 -1.67 -4.53 -13.89
CA CYS A 76 -1.95 -4.30 -15.32
C CYS A 76 -3.43 -4.45 -15.69
N GLY A 77 -4.22 -5.23 -14.93
CA GLY A 77 -5.63 -5.51 -15.24
C GLY A 77 -5.86 -6.69 -16.19
N VAL A 78 -4.83 -7.45 -16.56
CA VAL A 78 -4.99 -8.72 -17.30
C VAL A 78 -5.84 -9.67 -16.48
N CYS A 79 -6.80 -10.34 -17.12
CA CYS A 79 -7.62 -11.37 -16.49
C CYS A 79 -7.27 -12.76 -17.02
N SER A 80 -7.33 -13.78 -16.18
CA SER A 80 -7.09 -15.16 -16.54
C SER A 80 -8.02 -16.08 -15.76
N ASP A 81 -8.58 -17.08 -16.44
CA ASP A 81 -9.13 -18.24 -15.74
C ASP A 81 -8.01 -19.00 -15.00
N ARG A 82 -8.40 -19.88 -14.07
CA ARG A 82 -7.49 -20.69 -13.26
C ARG A 82 -6.54 -21.56 -14.09
N SER A 83 -7.02 -22.12 -15.20
CA SER A 83 -6.24 -23.02 -16.06
C SER A 83 -5.17 -22.28 -16.88
N CYS A 84 -5.43 -21.01 -17.23
CA CYS A 84 -4.58 -20.20 -18.08
C CYS A 84 -3.50 -19.41 -17.32
N LEU A 85 -3.51 -19.36 -15.98
CA LEU A 85 -2.58 -18.56 -15.16
C LEU A 85 -1.10 -18.74 -15.54
N LYS A 86 -0.67 -20.00 -15.71
CA LYS A 86 0.73 -20.31 -16.09
C LYS A 86 1.07 -19.77 -17.47
N LYS A 87 0.14 -19.88 -18.43
CA LYS A 87 0.32 -19.36 -19.79
C LYS A 87 0.30 -17.84 -19.80
N ALA A 88 -0.57 -17.21 -18.99
CA ALA A 88 -0.62 -15.76 -18.82
C ALA A 88 0.71 -15.19 -18.28
N ASN A 89 1.28 -15.79 -17.23
CA ASN A 89 2.59 -15.38 -16.70
C ASN A 89 3.73 -15.50 -17.71
N LYS A 90 3.66 -16.45 -18.65
CA LYS A 90 4.70 -16.68 -19.65
C LYS A 90 4.56 -15.79 -20.89
N THR A 91 3.33 -15.47 -21.29
CA THR A 91 3.04 -14.88 -22.61
C THR A 91 2.65 -13.40 -22.55
N LEU A 92 2.14 -12.93 -21.41
CA LEU A 92 1.71 -11.55 -21.23
C LEU A 92 2.65 -10.84 -20.27
N SER A 93 3.17 -9.67 -20.65
CA SER A 93 3.94 -8.80 -19.78
C SER A 93 3.06 -8.11 -18.75
N CYS A 94 3.54 -7.95 -17.53
CA CYS A 94 2.91 -7.08 -16.53
C CYS A 94 3.46 -5.64 -16.61
N LYS A 95 2.85 -4.73 -15.85
CA LYS A 95 3.29 -3.34 -15.69
C LYS A 95 4.74 -3.32 -15.16
N ALA A 96 5.65 -2.70 -15.91
CA ALA A 96 7.07 -2.62 -15.55
C ALA A 96 7.28 -1.78 -14.28
N LEU A 97 8.21 -2.16 -13.40
CA LEU A 97 8.64 -1.31 -12.28
C LEU A 97 9.73 -0.35 -12.71
N ALA A 98 10.64 -0.84 -13.55
CA ALA A 98 11.81 -0.15 -14.06
C ALA A 98 12.05 -0.52 -15.53
N THR A 99 12.65 0.37 -16.31
CA THR A 99 13.10 0.11 -17.69
C THR A 99 14.23 1.08 -18.06
N GLU A 100 15.09 0.70 -18.99
CA GLU A 100 16.08 1.62 -19.57
C GLU A 100 15.49 2.39 -20.76
N ASP A 101 14.35 1.94 -21.30
CA ASP A 101 13.67 2.58 -22.42
C ASP A 101 12.94 3.86 -22.00
N THR A 102 13.54 5.01 -22.32
CA THR A 102 12.95 6.33 -22.07
C THR A 102 11.79 6.66 -23.02
N ASN A 103 11.67 5.96 -24.16
CA ASN A 103 10.59 6.10 -25.14
C ASN A 103 9.52 5.03 -24.93
N MET A 104 8.98 4.97 -23.71
CA MET A 104 8.00 3.95 -23.36
C MET A 104 6.76 3.99 -24.26
N LYS A 105 6.53 2.89 -24.98
CA LYS A 105 5.27 2.66 -25.70
C LYS A 105 4.11 2.47 -24.73
N HIS A 106 2.90 2.70 -25.23
CA HIS A 106 1.71 2.30 -24.49
C HIS A 106 1.71 0.80 -24.20
N HIS A 107 1.45 0.44 -22.94
CA HIS A 107 1.18 -0.95 -22.55
C HIS A 107 -0.32 -1.19 -22.62
N TRP A 108 -0.79 -1.64 -23.79
CA TRP A 108 -2.19 -1.93 -24.06
C TRP A 108 -2.62 -3.28 -23.50
N ILE A 109 -3.72 -3.29 -22.74
CA ILE A 109 -4.42 -4.46 -22.25
C ILE A 109 -5.76 -4.54 -22.98
N LYS A 110 -6.13 -5.74 -23.42
CA LYS A 110 -7.34 -5.96 -24.23
C LYS A 110 -8.57 -6.18 -23.33
N GLY A 111 -9.65 -5.47 -23.59
CA GLY A 111 -10.99 -5.67 -23.02
C GLY A 111 -11.11 -5.50 -21.50
N ASN A 112 -12.14 -6.12 -20.93
CA ASN A 112 -12.49 -6.12 -19.50
C ASN A 112 -12.63 -4.72 -18.90
N PHE A 113 -13.42 -3.87 -19.58
CA PHE A 113 -13.75 -2.54 -19.10
C PHE A 113 -14.79 -2.66 -17.97
N PRO A 114 -14.54 -2.05 -16.80
CA PRO A 114 -15.46 -2.14 -15.66
C PRO A 114 -16.74 -1.31 -15.83
N SER A 115 -16.77 -0.37 -16.78
CA SER A 115 -17.91 0.51 -17.04
C SER A 115 -17.84 1.06 -18.47
N VAL A 116 -18.79 1.93 -18.83
CA VAL A 116 -18.73 2.71 -20.07
C VAL A 116 -17.42 3.51 -20.10
N TYR A 117 -16.53 3.17 -21.04
CA TYR A 117 -15.23 3.79 -21.22
C TYR A 117 -15.17 4.48 -22.58
N PRO A 118 -15.18 5.82 -22.66
CA PRO A 118 -15.15 6.50 -23.95
C PRO A 118 -13.80 6.28 -24.65
N CYS A 119 -13.84 6.07 -25.95
CA CYS A 119 -12.65 5.99 -26.80
C CYS A 119 -11.98 7.37 -26.89
N ASP A 120 -10.68 7.45 -26.58
CA ASP A 120 -9.90 8.68 -26.65
C ASP A 120 -9.73 9.24 -28.09
N VAL A 121 -10.17 8.50 -29.11
CA VAL A 121 -10.13 8.92 -30.53
C VAL A 121 -11.49 9.38 -31.02
N CYS A 122 -12.52 8.52 -30.96
CA CYS A 122 -13.84 8.78 -31.55
C CYS A 122 -14.92 9.17 -30.53
N GLN A 123 -14.61 9.14 -29.23
CA GLN A 123 -15.51 9.43 -28.11
C GLN A 123 -16.69 8.47 -27.93
N ALA A 124 -16.87 7.48 -28.81
CA ALA A 124 -17.86 6.41 -28.62
C ALA A 124 -17.38 5.41 -27.56
N ASP A 125 -18.33 4.69 -26.96
CA ASP A 125 -18.07 3.77 -25.86
C ASP A 125 -17.28 2.53 -26.32
N CYS A 126 -16.20 2.21 -25.61
CA CYS A 126 -15.47 0.95 -25.72
C CYS A 126 -16.10 -0.13 -24.82
N GLY A 127 -15.85 -1.39 -25.17
CA GLY A 127 -16.28 -2.54 -24.38
C GLY A 127 -17.78 -2.85 -24.49
N THR A 128 -18.46 -2.32 -25.51
CA THR A 128 -19.87 -2.61 -25.79
C THR A 128 -20.09 -4.03 -26.30
N GLU A 129 -19.06 -4.62 -26.91
CA GLU A 129 -19.08 -6.02 -27.34
C GLU A 129 -18.79 -6.95 -26.17
N ALA A 130 -19.53 -8.06 -26.07
CA ALA A 130 -19.32 -9.13 -25.09
C ALA A 130 -18.08 -9.99 -25.45
N ALA A 131 -16.94 -9.34 -25.68
CA ALA A 131 -15.69 -9.93 -26.13
C ALA A 131 -14.48 -9.04 -25.79
N LEU A 132 -13.28 -9.62 -25.84
CA LEU A 132 -12.03 -8.86 -25.74
C LEU A 132 -11.69 -8.24 -27.09
N THR A 133 -12.17 -7.04 -27.39
CA THR A 133 -11.89 -6.36 -28.69
C THR A 133 -11.16 -5.04 -28.55
N ASP A 134 -11.55 -4.20 -27.61
CA ASP A 134 -10.96 -2.87 -27.40
C ASP A 134 -9.75 -2.88 -26.46
N PHE A 135 -9.05 -1.76 -26.34
CA PHE A 135 -7.78 -1.65 -25.61
C PHE A 135 -7.79 -0.55 -24.57
N ARG A 136 -7.16 -0.81 -23.42
CA ARG A 136 -6.87 0.17 -22.36
C ARG A 136 -5.40 0.17 -22.03
N CYS A 137 -4.77 1.33 -21.98
CA CYS A 137 -3.38 1.42 -21.53
C CYS A 137 -3.30 1.39 -20.00
N CYS A 138 -2.53 0.46 -19.42
CA CYS A 138 -2.40 0.33 -17.96
C CYS A 138 -1.55 1.43 -17.28
N TRP A 139 -0.98 2.35 -18.07
CA TRP A 139 -0.27 3.53 -17.58
C TRP A 139 -1.14 4.79 -17.68
N CYS A 140 -1.41 5.27 -18.89
CA CYS A 140 -2.17 6.51 -19.10
C CYS A 140 -3.68 6.36 -18.92
N GLN A 141 -4.19 5.14 -18.75
CA GLN A 141 -5.61 4.81 -18.57
C GLN A 141 -6.52 5.19 -19.75
N ARG A 142 -5.95 5.59 -20.89
CA ARG A 142 -6.69 5.83 -22.13
C ARG A 142 -7.27 4.54 -22.70
N SER A 143 -8.43 4.66 -23.32
CA SER A 143 -9.17 3.59 -24.00
C SER A 143 -9.26 3.86 -25.50
N THR A 144 -9.21 2.82 -26.31
CA THR A 144 -9.36 2.93 -27.75
C THR A 144 -10.00 1.69 -28.32
N HIS A 145 -10.87 1.87 -29.31
CA HIS A 145 -11.30 0.75 -30.14
C HIS A 145 -10.14 0.16 -30.92
N LYS A 146 -10.29 -1.11 -31.33
CA LYS A 146 -9.30 -1.78 -32.18
C LYS A 146 -8.99 -1.00 -33.47
N HIS A 147 -10.02 -0.44 -34.12
CA HIS A 147 -9.86 0.32 -35.36
C HIS A 147 -9.35 1.75 -35.13
N CYS A 148 -9.53 2.29 -33.92
CA CYS A 148 -9.00 3.61 -33.54
C CYS A 148 -7.54 3.58 -33.10
N LEU A 149 -7.00 2.39 -32.76
CA LEU A 149 -5.65 2.24 -32.21
C LEU A 149 -4.55 2.83 -33.10
N THR A 150 -4.71 2.81 -34.42
CA THR A 150 -3.73 3.38 -35.37
C THR A 150 -3.63 4.91 -35.30
N ASN A 151 -4.66 5.58 -34.76
CA ASN A 151 -4.70 7.03 -34.61
C ASN A 151 -4.17 7.48 -33.23
N MET A 152 -3.81 6.54 -32.35
CA MET A 152 -3.20 6.84 -31.06
C MET A 152 -1.70 7.10 -31.21
N ALA A 153 -1.18 7.97 -30.34
CA ALA A 153 0.26 8.16 -30.22
C ALA A 153 0.96 6.82 -29.93
N THR A 154 2.16 6.65 -30.46
CA THR A 154 2.95 5.43 -30.24
C THR A 154 3.51 5.34 -28.82
N HIS A 155 3.91 6.49 -28.27
CA HIS A 155 4.53 6.62 -26.95
C HIS A 155 3.55 7.11 -25.90
N CYS A 156 3.65 6.54 -24.70
CA CYS A 156 2.79 6.85 -23.57
C CYS A 156 3.29 8.09 -22.84
N ASP A 157 2.43 9.09 -22.68
CA ASP A 157 2.67 10.31 -21.90
C ASP A 157 2.24 10.20 -20.42
N PHE A 158 1.87 8.98 -19.97
CA PHE A 158 1.32 8.67 -18.64
C PHE A 158 -0.03 9.35 -18.32
N GLY A 159 -0.65 10.02 -19.28
CA GLY A 159 -2.00 10.57 -19.19
C GLY A 159 -2.17 11.69 -18.18
N ARG A 160 -3.44 11.95 -17.81
CA ARG A 160 -3.87 13.05 -16.95
C ARG A 160 -3.15 13.10 -15.60
N TYR A 161 -2.83 11.95 -15.03
CA TYR A 161 -2.23 11.82 -13.70
C TYR A 161 -0.71 11.63 -13.72
N ARG A 162 -0.03 11.94 -14.83
CA ARG A 162 1.43 11.77 -15.00
C ARG A 162 2.28 12.45 -13.94
N SER A 163 1.78 13.51 -13.31
CA SER A 163 2.47 14.23 -12.22
C SER A 163 2.60 13.39 -10.96
N PHE A 164 1.71 12.43 -10.73
CA PHE A 164 1.70 11.53 -9.58
C PHE A 164 2.47 10.23 -9.80
N ILE A 165 2.74 9.86 -11.05
CA ILE A 165 3.37 8.59 -11.41
C ILE A 165 4.88 8.78 -11.40
N VAL A 166 5.62 7.81 -10.84
CA VAL A 166 7.05 7.64 -11.10
C VAL A 166 7.18 6.69 -12.31
N PRO A 167 7.53 7.20 -13.51
CA PRO A 167 7.68 6.35 -14.68
C PRO A 167 8.70 5.23 -14.46
N PRO A 168 8.53 4.06 -15.12
CA PRO A 168 9.53 3.00 -15.03
C PRO A 168 10.94 3.43 -15.47
N PHE A 169 11.07 4.33 -16.46
CA PHE A 169 12.39 4.81 -16.89
C PHE A 169 13.08 5.73 -15.87
N CYS A 170 12.36 6.12 -14.82
CA CYS A 170 12.90 6.90 -13.72
C CYS A 170 13.46 6.03 -12.60
N ILE A 171 13.35 4.70 -12.65
CA ILE A 171 13.67 3.81 -11.52
C ILE A 171 14.81 2.88 -11.89
N THR A 172 15.84 2.84 -11.05
CA THR A 172 16.90 1.82 -11.08
C THR A 172 16.65 0.80 -9.97
N LEU A 173 16.74 -0.49 -10.30
CA LEU A 173 16.59 -1.59 -9.34
C LEU A 173 17.91 -2.27 -9.07
N ARG A 174 18.13 -2.66 -7.81
CA ARG A 174 19.28 -3.48 -7.39
C ARG A 174 18.82 -4.73 -6.65
N LYS A 175 19.59 -5.81 -6.77
CA LYS A 175 19.38 -7.04 -5.98
C LYS A 175 20.20 -6.98 -4.71
N VAL A 176 19.56 -7.25 -3.57
CA VAL A 176 20.17 -7.30 -2.25
C VAL A 176 20.01 -8.67 -1.58
N GLY A 177 21.02 -9.04 -0.81
CA GLY A 177 21.06 -10.28 -0.04
C GLY A 177 21.25 -11.54 -0.89
N ILE A 178 21.48 -12.66 -0.21
CA ILE A 178 21.79 -13.96 -0.83
C ILE A 178 20.65 -14.47 -1.73
N LYS A 179 19.40 -14.16 -1.35
CA LYS A 179 18.20 -14.53 -2.12
C LYS A 179 17.89 -13.58 -3.29
N GLY A 180 18.66 -12.50 -3.45
CA GLY A 180 18.51 -11.53 -4.54
C GLY A 180 17.16 -10.79 -4.50
N HIS A 181 16.76 -10.28 -3.33
CA HIS A 181 15.55 -9.46 -3.21
C HIS A 181 15.75 -8.17 -3.99
N LEU A 182 14.75 -7.75 -4.77
CA LEU A 182 14.82 -6.49 -5.52
C LEU A 182 14.44 -5.33 -4.63
N VAL A 183 15.19 -4.24 -4.77
CA VAL A 183 14.96 -2.97 -4.09
C VAL A 183 15.11 -1.83 -5.08
N VAL A 184 14.40 -0.73 -4.83
CA VAL A 184 14.61 0.52 -5.54
C VAL A 184 15.92 1.13 -5.04
N ASP A 185 16.84 1.37 -5.97
CA ASP A 185 18.18 1.87 -5.68
C ASP A 185 18.26 3.39 -5.90
N GLU A 186 17.76 3.84 -7.04
CA GLU A 186 17.82 5.25 -7.45
C GLU A 186 16.53 5.65 -8.18
N VAL A 187 16.16 6.93 -8.05
CA VAL A 187 15.04 7.52 -8.76
C VAL A 187 15.46 8.84 -9.40
N GLN A 188 15.31 8.93 -10.72
CA GLN A 188 15.64 10.13 -11.49
C GLN A 188 14.35 10.87 -11.91
N PRO A 189 14.28 12.20 -11.82
CA PRO A 189 13.07 12.92 -12.19
C PRO A 189 12.79 12.81 -13.70
N PRO A 190 11.51 12.71 -14.12
CA PRO A 190 11.16 12.71 -15.53
C PRO A 190 11.43 14.08 -16.18
N PRO A 191 11.51 14.17 -17.51
CA PRO A 191 11.80 15.42 -18.23
C PRO A 191 10.63 16.42 -18.22
N TYR A 192 9.44 16.01 -17.79
CA TYR A 192 8.24 16.86 -17.77
C TYR A 192 8.00 17.51 -16.41
N ARG A 193 7.28 18.65 -16.42
CA ARG A 193 6.81 19.37 -15.23
C ARG A 193 5.35 19.80 -15.40
N PRO A 194 4.59 20.00 -14.30
CA PRO A 194 4.97 19.74 -12.91
C PRO A 194 5.02 18.23 -12.60
N TRP A 195 5.86 17.85 -11.63
CA TRP A 195 5.97 16.47 -11.13
C TRP A 195 6.01 16.49 -9.59
N SER A 196 5.09 15.77 -8.96
CA SER A 196 4.95 15.64 -7.51
C SER A 196 4.43 14.23 -7.23
N PRO A 197 5.33 13.25 -7.13
CA PRO A 197 4.98 11.83 -7.03
C PRO A 197 4.03 11.54 -5.88
N LEU A 198 3.05 10.67 -6.15
CA LEU A 198 2.14 10.16 -5.12
C LEU A 198 2.62 8.79 -4.63
N ILE A 199 2.88 8.66 -3.34
CA ILE A 199 3.16 7.39 -2.68
C ILE A 199 1.92 7.00 -1.88
N VAL A 200 1.38 5.82 -2.15
CA VAL A 200 0.18 5.32 -1.44
C VAL A 200 0.65 4.36 -0.36
N ILE A 201 0.32 4.67 0.89
CA ILE A 201 0.69 3.86 2.04
C ILE A 201 -0.59 3.43 2.76
N GLY A 202 -0.81 2.13 2.91
CA GLY A 202 -1.98 1.63 3.61
C GLY A 202 -1.72 0.27 4.25
N ASN A 203 -2.56 -0.11 5.21
CA ASN A 203 -2.55 -1.47 5.75
C ASN A 203 -3.72 -2.24 5.14
N ARG A 204 -3.44 -3.35 4.44
CA ARG A 204 -4.45 -4.19 3.78
C ARG A 204 -5.62 -4.62 4.68
N LYS A 205 -5.39 -4.76 5.99
CA LYS A 205 -6.40 -5.20 6.97
C LYS A 205 -7.28 -4.06 7.49
N SER A 206 -7.02 -2.81 7.09
CA SER A 206 -7.81 -1.65 7.53
C SER A 206 -9.20 -1.65 6.90
N GLY A 207 -10.18 -1.08 7.62
CA GLY A 207 -11.54 -0.90 7.10
C GLY A 207 -12.27 -2.19 6.75
N ASN A 208 -12.07 -3.28 7.50
CA ASN A 208 -12.65 -4.60 7.16
C ASN A 208 -12.18 -5.11 5.78
N ASN A 209 -10.87 -5.02 5.53
CA ASN A 209 -10.19 -5.35 4.26
C ASN A 209 -10.45 -4.38 3.09
N GLU A 210 -11.12 -3.25 3.31
CA GLU A 210 -11.18 -2.17 2.30
C GLU A 210 -9.78 -1.65 1.92
N GLY A 211 -8.81 -1.70 2.85
CA GLY A 211 -7.42 -1.30 2.58
C GLY A 211 -6.77 -2.10 1.45
N ASP A 212 -7.05 -3.40 1.37
CA ASP A 212 -6.54 -4.26 0.29
C ASP A 212 -7.10 -3.83 -1.08
N LEU A 213 -8.40 -3.52 -1.16
CA LEU A 213 -9.02 -3.01 -2.38
C LEU A 213 -8.40 -1.68 -2.81
N VAL A 214 -8.15 -0.76 -1.88
CA VAL A 214 -7.49 0.51 -2.16
C VAL A 214 -6.10 0.28 -2.74
N LEU A 215 -5.26 -0.52 -2.07
CA LEU A 215 -3.90 -0.79 -2.53
C LEU A 215 -3.90 -1.44 -3.93
N ARG A 216 -4.78 -2.41 -4.17
CA ARG A 216 -4.93 -3.05 -5.49
C ARG A 216 -5.33 -2.04 -6.56
N SER A 217 -6.34 -1.21 -6.30
CA SER A 217 -6.82 -0.21 -7.26
C SER A 217 -5.74 0.80 -7.61
N PHE A 218 -4.95 1.28 -6.64
CA PHE A 218 -3.88 2.23 -6.90
C PHE A 218 -2.69 1.63 -7.67
N ARG A 219 -2.39 0.32 -7.54
CA ARG A 219 -1.36 -0.34 -8.38
C ARG A 219 -1.72 -0.33 -9.87
N GLY A 220 -3.01 -0.33 -10.17
CA GLY A 220 -3.52 -0.19 -11.54
C GLY A 220 -3.21 1.17 -12.16
N TYR A 221 -3.15 2.24 -11.36
CA TYR A 221 -2.96 3.62 -11.82
C TYR A 221 -1.50 4.09 -11.72
N LEU A 222 -0.85 3.84 -10.58
CA LEU A 222 0.53 4.27 -10.31
C LEU A 222 1.54 3.19 -10.70
N ASN A 223 2.84 3.50 -10.63
CA ASN A 223 3.84 2.45 -10.64
C ASN A 223 3.62 1.55 -9.40
N PRO A 224 3.53 0.21 -9.53
CA PRO A 224 3.21 -0.64 -8.39
C PRO A 224 4.19 -0.51 -7.21
N ALA A 225 5.43 -0.06 -7.45
CA ALA A 225 6.40 0.21 -6.39
C ALA A 225 6.03 1.44 -5.53
N GLN A 226 5.19 2.37 -6.02
CA GLN A 226 4.67 3.50 -5.26
C GLN A 226 3.59 3.11 -4.25
N VAL A 227 3.11 1.86 -4.25
CA VAL A 227 2.01 1.39 -3.41
C VAL A 227 2.53 0.47 -2.32
N ILE A 228 2.67 1.02 -1.12
CA ILE A 228 3.28 0.40 0.04
C ILE A 228 2.22 -0.20 0.96
N ASP A 229 2.39 -1.49 1.24
CA ASP A 229 1.56 -2.22 2.19
C ASP A 229 2.23 -2.33 3.54
N LEU A 230 1.61 -1.71 4.55
CA LEU A 230 2.11 -1.70 5.93
C LEU A 230 2.02 -3.05 6.64
N ASP A 231 1.29 -4.03 6.08
CA ASP A 231 1.31 -5.41 6.58
C ASP A 231 2.60 -6.14 6.19
N GLU A 232 3.28 -5.67 5.14
CA GLU A 232 4.51 -6.28 4.62
C GLU A 232 5.76 -5.45 4.93
N VAL A 233 5.62 -4.12 4.92
CA VAL A 233 6.73 -3.18 4.95
C VAL A 233 6.48 -2.12 6.01
N LYS A 234 7.50 -1.77 6.80
CA LYS A 234 7.38 -0.67 7.77
C LYS A 234 7.25 0.69 7.05
N PRO A 235 6.57 1.68 7.64
CA PRO A 235 6.42 2.98 7.00
C PRO A 235 7.76 3.65 6.73
N GLU A 236 8.77 3.47 7.58
CA GLU A 236 10.11 4.03 7.38
C GLU A 236 10.73 3.58 6.05
N ASN A 237 10.59 2.30 5.70
CA ASN A 237 11.06 1.75 4.44
C ASN A 237 10.26 2.30 3.25
N GLY A 238 8.93 2.40 3.37
CA GLY A 238 8.08 2.98 2.32
C GLY A 238 8.37 4.47 2.07
N LEU A 239 8.69 5.21 3.12
CA LEU A 239 9.02 6.63 3.07
C LEU A 239 10.39 6.93 2.44
N LEU A 240 11.23 5.91 2.19
CA LEU A 240 12.48 6.08 1.45
C LEU A 240 12.26 6.63 0.04
N TRP A 241 11.07 6.46 -0.54
CA TRP A 241 10.68 7.18 -1.76
C TRP A 241 10.95 8.68 -1.67
N CYS A 242 10.66 9.32 -0.54
CA CYS A 242 10.88 10.76 -0.36
C CYS A 242 12.36 11.12 -0.18
N LYS A 243 13.20 10.17 0.27
CA LYS A 243 14.66 10.37 0.34
C LYS A 243 15.32 10.19 -1.02
N LEU A 244 14.84 9.23 -1.81
CA LEU A 244 15.32 8.99 -3.18
C LEU A 244 14.92 10.12 -4.13
N ILE A 245 13.78 10.77 -3.86
CA ILE A 245 13.26 11.92 -4.63
C ILE A 245 13.43 13.20 -3.79
N SER A 246 14.67 13.48 -3.38
CA SER A 246 14.99 14.58 -2.45
C SER A 246 14.94 15.98 -3.08
N ASP A 247 14.83 16.07 -4.41
CA ASP A 247 14.74 17.31 -5.18
C ASP A 247 13.29 17.75 -5.45
N HIS A 248 12.29 16.94 -5.08
CA HIS A 248 10.87 17.25 -5.28
C HIS A 248 10.04 16.93 -4.03
N THR A 249 8.98 17.70 -3.82
CA THR A 249 8.00 17.39 -2.76
C THR A 249 7.11 16.23 -3.18
N CYS A 250 7.26 15.10 -2.49
CA CYS A 250 6.35 13.96 -2.60
C CYS A 250 5.02 14.22 -1.91
N ARG A 251 3.96 13.61 -2.45
CA ARG A 251 2.65 13.48 -1.79
C ARG A 251 2.50 12.06 -1.28
N ILE A 252 1.92 11.90 -0.11
CA ILE A 252 1.70 10.60 0.52
C ILE A 252 0.20 10.48 0.81
N LEU A 253 -0.46 9.52 0.16
CA LEU A 253 -1.84 9.14 0.51
C LEU A 253 -1.79 8.04 1.56
N VAL A 254 -2.27 8.32 2.77
CA VAL A 254 -2.36 7.33 3.84
C VAL A 254 -3.78 6.75 3.88
N ALA A 255 -3.91 5.49 3.51
CA ALA A 255 -5.17 4.74 3.57
C ALA A 255 -5.28 3.95 4.87
N GLY A 256 -6.09 4.46 5.80
CA GLY A 256 -6.18 3.90 7.16
C GLY A 256 -7.05 4.75 8.09
N GLY A 257 -6.98 4.44 9.38
CA GLY A 257 -7.52 5.30 10.44
C GLY A 257 -6.43 6.17 11.07
N ASP A 258 -6.81 6.96 12.09
CA ASP A 258 -5.91 7.91 12.75
C ASP A 258 -4.63 7.28 13.32
N GLY A 259 -4.69 6.04 13.80
CA GLY A 259 -3.50 5.30 14.24
C GLY A 259 -2.49 5.04 13.12
N THR A 260 -2.97 4.70 11.92
CA THR A 260 -2.12 4.51 10.73
C THR A 260 -1.52 5.83 10.27
N VAL A 261 -2.32 6.89 10.23
CA VAL A 261 -1.85 8.24 9.89
C VAL A 261 -0.77 8.70 10.87
N GLY A 262 -1.01 8.53 12.18
CA GLY A 262 -0.02 8.85 13.22
C GLY A 262 1.27 8.04 13.10
N TRP A 263 1.19 6.76 12.74
CA TRP A 263 2.38 5.94 12.53
C TRP A 263 3.24 6.46 11.37
N VAL A 264 2.62 6.82 10.24
CA VAL A 264 3.33 7.40 9.09
C VAL A 264 3.93 8.76 9.44
N LEU A 265 3.18 9.64 10.13
CA LEU A 265 3.68 10.94 10.58
C LEU A 265 4.89 10.81 11.51
N ASN A 266 4.86 9.88 12.47
CA ASN A 266 5.99 9.62 13.36
C ASN A 266 7.22 9.09 12.59
N ALA A 267 7.00 8.30 11.55
CA ALA A 267 8.07 7.78 10.71
C ALA A 267 8.70 8.90 9.84
N ILE A 268 7.91 9.86 9.35
CA ILE A 268 8.42 11.06 8.66
C ILE A 268 9.34 11.86 9.57
N ASP A 269 8.93 12.14 10.81
CA ASP A 269 9.78 12.85 11.78
C ASP A 269 11.07 12.08 12.08
N SER A 270 10.94 10.78 12.32
CA SER A 270 12.07 9.92 12.70
C SER A 270 13.12 9.84 11.58
N LEU A 271 12.69 9.97 10.33
CA LEU A 271 13.56 9.93 9.17
C LEU A 271 14.18 11.27 8.81
N ASN A 272 13.71 12.39 9.38
CA ASN A 272 14.08 13.77 9.03
C ASN A 272 14.06 14.00 7.51
N ILE A 273 12.90 13.76 6.88
CA ILE A 273 12.74 13.84 5.43
C ILE A 273 12.66 15.31 4.99
N GLU A 274 13.52 15.69 4.05
CA GLU A 274 13.49 16.99 3.36
C GLU A 274 13.53 16.78 1.84
N PRO A 275 12.69 17.50 1.06
CA PRO A 275 11.62 18.40 1.50
C PRO A 275 10.49 17.65 2.22
N LEU A 276 9.80 18.33 3.13
CA LEU A 276 8.72 17.71 3.92
C LEU A 276 7.59 17.24 2.99
N PRO A 277 7.22 15.94 3.02
CA PRO A 277 6.18 15.43 2.14
C PRO A 277 4.79 15.90 2.57
N GLN A 278 3.90 16.03 1.60
CA GLN A 278 2.50 16.44 1.83
C GLN A 278 1.62 15.21 2.09
N ILE A 279 0.82 15.23 3.15
CA ILE A 279 -0.01 14.08 3.55
C ILE A 279 -1.47 14.28 3.13
N CYS A 280 -2.03 13.28 2.47
CA CYS A 280 -3.45 13.14 2.17
C CYS A 280 -3.99 11.94 2.96
N ILE A 281 -5.25 11.98 3.39
CA ILE A 281 -5.85 10.90 4.20
C ILE A 281 -6.99 10.25 3.42
N LEU A 282 -6.96 8.94 3.28
CA LEU A 282 -8.11 8.15 2.87
C LEU A 282 -8.69 7.44 4.10
N PRO A 283 -9.83 7.91 4.64
CA PRO A 283 -10.34 7.47 5.94
C PRO A 283 -11.00 6.09 5.91
N LEU A 284 -10.22 5.04 6.21
CA LEU A 284 -10.70 3.65 6.28
C LEU A 284 -11.04 3.19 7.72
N GLY A 285 -10.78 4.03 8.73
CA GLY A 285 -11.06 3.73 10.13
C GLY A 285 -12.50 4.03 10.55
N THR A 286 -12.83 3.82 11.82
CA THR A 286 -14.17 4.12 12.38
C THR A 286 -14.26 5.52 12.99
N GLY A 287 -13.17 6.03 13.59
CA GLY A 287 -13.08 7.34 14.25
C GLY A 287 -12.06 8.25 13.58
N ASN A 288 -12.19 8.49 12.27
CA ASN A 288 -11.22 9.27 11.48
C ASN A 288 -11.30 10.78 11.78
N ASP A 289 -11.01 11.18 13.01
CA ASP A 289 -11.19 12.55 13.48
C ASP A 289 -10.25 13.51 12.76
N LEU A 290 -9.00 13.10 12.57
CA LEU A 290 -8.03 13.90 11.82
C LEU A 290 -8.49 14.14 10.37
N SER A 291 -9.04 13.11 9.74
CA SER A 291 -9.58 13.20 8.37
C SER A 291 -10.76 14.17 8.28
N ARG A 292 -11.65 14.17 9.27
CA ARG A 292 -12.81 15.08 9.34
C ARG A 292 -12.39 16.52 9.46
N VAL A 293 -11.48 16.81 10.40
CA VAL A 293 -10.99 18.17 10.65
C VAL A 293 -10.24 18.73 9.44
N LEU A 294 -9.45 17.88 8.76
CA LEU A 294 -8.70 18.28 7.57
C LEU A 294 -9.50 18.23 6.26
N GLY A 295 -10.81 17.94 6.32
CA GLY A 295 -11.70 17.99 5.15
C GLY A 295 -11.59 16.81 4.18
N TRP A 296 -10.96 15.71 4.57
CA TRP A 296 -10.88 14.46 3.77
C TRP A 296 -12.11 13.57 3.92
N GLY A 297 -13.03 13.94 4.82
CA GLY A 297 -14.33 13.30 5.00
C GLY A 297 -14.41 12.37 6.20
N HIS A 298 -15.62 11.86 6.46
CA HIS A 298 -15.87 11.05 7.66
C HIS A 298 -15.40 9.61 7.51
N CYS A 299 -15.60 9.04 6.33
CA CYS A 299 -15.21 7.69 6.01
C CYS A 299 -15.30 7.43 4.51
N TYR A 300 -14.40 6.59 4.03
CA TYR A 300 -14.52 5.93 2.75
C TYR A 300 -15.30 4.61 2.93
N SER A 301 -16.16 4.25 1.98
CA SER A 301 -16.83 2.96 1.93
C SER A 301 -17.36 2.72 0.52
N GLY A 302 -17.33 1.48 0.06
CA GLY A 302 -17.80 1.09 -1.28
C GLY A 302 -16.68 1.00 -2.31
N GLU A 303 -17.03 1.15 -3.59
CA GLU A 303 -16.10 1.02 -4.70
C GLU A 303 -14.97 2.07 -4.65
N VAL A 304 -13.75 1.67 -5.00
CA VAL A 304 -12.59 2.56 -4.98
C VAL A 304 -12.53 3.37 -6.28
N GLU A 305 -13.07 4.59 -6.27
CA GLU A 305 -13.03 5.53 -7.38
C GLU A 305 -11.67 6.26 -7.47
N VAL A 306 -10.62 5.57 -7.94
CA VAL A 306 -9.25 6.11 -7.94
C VAL A 306 -9.13 7.47 -8.65
N LYS A 307 -9.80 7.65 -9.80
CA LYS A 307 -9.78 8.92 -10.55
C LYS A 307 -10.27 10.09 -9.70
N LYS A 308 -11.39 9.90 -8.99
CA LYS A 308 -11.97 10.90 -8.09
C LYS A 308 -11.05 11.24 -6.93
N ILE A 309 -10.40 10.24 -6.33
CA ILE A 309 -9.42 10.45 -5.26
C ILE A 309 -8.20 11.23 -5.79
N LEU A 310 -7.68 10.88 -6.97
CA LEU A 310 -6.56 11.60 -7.58
C LEU A 310 -6.92 13.05 -7.94
N ASP A 311 -8.14 13.28 -8.43
CA ASP A 311 -8.67 14.63 -8.69
C ASP A 311 -8.80 15.45 -7.40
N GLN A 312 -9.31 14.85 -6.32
CA GLN A 312 -9.37 15.47 -4.99
C GLN A 312 -7.98 15.82 -4.47
N ILE A 313 -7.00 14.93 -4.59
CA ILE A 313 -5.61 15.19 -4.20
C ILE A 313 -5.01 16.33 -5.04
N SER A 314 -5.30 16.36 -6.34
CA SER A 314 -4.81 17.41 -7.24
C SER A 314 -5.35 18.80 -6.84
N ALA A 315 -6.64 18.88 -6.50
CA ALA A 315 -7.33 20.10 -6.10
C ALA A 315 -7.18 20.47 -4.62
N ALA A 316 -6.56 19.62 -3.80
CA ALA A 316 -6.45 19.83 -2.36
C ALA A 316 -5.60 21.06 -2.01
N THR A 317 -5.98 21.73 -0.92
CA THR A 317 -5.25 22.87 -0.36
C THR A 317 -4.29 22.40 0.72
N LEU A 318 -3.11 23.03 0.78
CA LEU A 318 -2.10 22.68 1.78
C LEU A 318 -2.44 23.34 3.12
N THR A 319 -2.55 22.52 4.17
CA THR A 319 -2.81 22.96 5.54
C THR A 319 -1.70 22.46 6.46
N LYS A 320 -1.24 23.33 7.37
CA LYS A 320 -0.26 22.95 8.40
C LYS A 320 -0.96 22.18 9.51
N LEU A 321 -0.32 21.13 10.01
CA LEU A 321 -0.79 20.33 11.13
C LEU A 321 0.18 20.49 12.31
N ASP A 322 -0.33 21.02 13.42
CA ASP A 322 0.40 21.06 14.68
C ASP A 322 0.34 19.69 15.37
N ARG A 323 1.46 19.28 15.97
CA ARG A 323 1.59 17.96 16.62
C ARG A 323 2.17 18.09 18.01
N TRP A 324 1.59 17.35 18.95
CA TRP A 324 1.88 17.48 20.37
C TRP A 324 2.92 16.43 20.79
N LYS A 325 4.04 16.89 21.37
CA LYS A 325 5.03 16.01 21.99
C LYS A 325 4.78 15.92 23.49
N ILE A 326 4.39 14.73 23.95
CA ILE A 326 4.02 14.46 25.34
C ILE A 326 5.14 13.67 26.02
N ASN A 327 5.71 14.23 27.09
CA ASN A 327 6.74 13.56 27.89
C ASN A 327 6.11 13.05 29.18
N LEU A 328 6.10 11.73 29.38
CA LEU A 328 5.65 11.09 30.61
C LEU A 328 6.84 10.75 31.50
N THR A 329 6.92 11.39 32.65
CA THR A 329 7.96 11.17 33.67
C THR A 329 7.37 10.46 34.89
N PRO A 330 7.86 9.26 35.27
CA PRO A 330 7.35 8.56 36.45
C PRO A 330 7.68 9.34 37.74
N ILE A 331 6.67 9.52 38.60
CA ILE A 331 6.81 10.19 39.89
C ILE A 331 7.52 9.24 40.88
N ARG A 332 8.57 9.72 41.53
CA ARG A 332 9.33 8.97 42.56
C ARG A 332 8.62 9.11 43.89
N HIS A 333 8.10 8.02 44.45
CA HIS A 333 7.45 8.06 45.78
C HIS A 333 8.34 7.55 46.93
N LEU A 334 9.47 6.87 46.69
CA LEU A 334 10.36 6.37 47.76
C LEU A 334 11.86 6.46 47.39
N PRO A 335 12.72 7.11 48.21
CA PRO A 335 14.16 7.25 47.92
C PRO A 335 15.02 6.00 48.20
N MET A 336 14.50 4.95 48.87
CA MET A 336 15.33 3.93 49.54
C MET A 336 15.29 2.50 48.98
N LEU A 337 14.56 2.21 47.89
CA LEU A 337 14.59 0.89 47.25
C LEU A 337 15.21 0.98 45.84
N LYS A 338 16.11 0.04 45.54
CA LYS A 338 16.97 -0.02 44.35
C LYS A 338 16.21 0.29 43.03
N PRO A 339 16.86 0.96 42.06
CA PRO A 339 16.19 1.71 41.01
C PRO A 339 15.69 0.79 39.90
N MET A 340 14.42 0.38 39.94
CA MET A 340 13.74 -0.07 38.73
C MET A 340 13.42 1.17 37.89
N ARG A 341 14.41 1.60 37.08
CA ARG A 341 14.30 2.75 36.18
C ARG A 341 13.22 2.45 35.14
N HIS A 342 11.98 2.88 35.38
CA HIS A 342 11.05 3.04 34.27
C HIS A 342 11.51 4.25 33.45
N PRO A 343 11.90 4.07 32.18
CA PRO A 343 12.35 5.19 31.36
C PRO A 343 11.19 6.15 31.11
N SER A 344 11.49 7.45 31.06
CA SER A 344 10.54 8.44 30.57
C SER A 344 10.09 8.04 29.16
N LYS A 345 8.79 8.16 28.90
CA LYS A 345 8.22 7.83 27.59
C LYS A 345 7.83 9.10 26.86
N VAL A 346 8.12 9.14 25.56
CA VAL A 346 7.73 10.25 24.68
C VAL A 346 6.67 9.73 23.72
N TYR A 347 5.57 10.46 23.62
CA TYR A 347 4.48 10.18 22.70
C TYR A 347 4.24 11.40 21.81
N PHE A 348 3.85 11.15 20.56
CA PHE A 348 3.38 12.19 19.66
C PHE A 348 1.89 11.98 19.42
N MET A 349 1.10 13.03 19.64
CA MET A 349 -0.35 13.02 19.44
C MET A 349 -0.74 14.04 18.38
N ASN A 350 -1.76 13.69 17.58
CA ASN A 350 -2.24 14.51 16.47
C ASN A 350 -3.62 15.14 16.70
N ASN A 351 -4.44 14.54 17.58
CA ASN A 351 -5.82 14.99 17.83
C ASN A 351 -6.00 15.44 19.28
N TYR A 352 -5.86 14.50 20.22
CA TYR A 352 -6.12 14.74 21.64
C TYR A 352 -5.34 13.77 22.53
N VAL A 353 -5.24 14.13 23.81
CA VAL A 353 -4.80 13.25 24.90
C VAL A 353 -5.83 13.35 26.03
N SER A 354 -6.20 12.23 26.63
CA SER A 354 -7.16 12.21 27.74
C SER A 354 -6.63 11.43 28.94
N VAL A 355 -7.12 11.80 30.12
CA VAL A 355 -6.82 11.17 31.42
C VAL A 355 -8.14 11.09 32.20
N GLY A 356 -8.35 9.99 32.94
CA GLY A 356 -9.56 9.77 33.73
C GLY A 356 -10.57 8.86 33.05
N VAL A 357 -11.87 9.17 33.18
CA VAL A 357 -12.96 8.29 32.73
C VAL A 357 -12.93 8.03 31.23
N ASP A 358 -12.71 9.07 30.41
CA ASP A 358 -12.61 8.94 28.96
C ASP A 358 -11.47 7.98 28.53
N ALA A 359 -10.30 8.11 29.15
CA ALA A 359 -9.17 7.21 28.90
C ALA A 359 -9.46 5.76 29.34
N LEU A 360 -10.20 5.58 30.44
CA LEU A 360 -10.63 4.26 30.90
C LEU A 360 -11.62 3.61 29.92
N VAL A 361 -12.56 4.38 29.39
CA VAL A 361 -13.52 3.97 28.36
C VAL A 361 -12.79 3.52 27.10
N ALA A 362 -11.87 4.34 26.58
CA ALA A 362 -11.05 4.00 25.42
C ALA A 362 -10.19 2.74 25.65
N LEU A 363 -9.62 2.58 26.85
CA LEU A 363 -8.85 1.39 27.23
C LEU A 363 -9.72 0.13 27.25
N ASN A 364 -10.92 0.21 27.81
CA ASN A 364 -11.85 -0.92 27.85
C ASN A 364 -12.29 -1.31 26.44
N PHE A 365 -12.61 -0.33 25.59
CA PHE A 365 -12.92 -0.57 24.18
C PHE A 365 -11.77 -1.27 23.44
N HIS A 366 -10.52 -0.81 23.65
CA HIS A 366 -9.34 -1.45 23.06
C HIS A 366 -9.17 -2.91 23.53
N LYS A 367 -9.29 -3.18 24.83
CA LYS A 367 -9.24 -4.55 25.37
C LYS A 367 -10.35 -5.45 24.80
N THR A 368 -11.55 -4.90 24.60
CA THR A 368 -12.66 -5.63 23.99
C THR A 368 -12.34 -6.02 22.53
N ARG A 369 -11.71 -5.12 21.76
CA ARG A 369 -11.24 -5.42 20.40
C ARG A 369 -10.12 -6.47 20.34
N GLU A 370 -9.28 -6.57 21.36
CA GLU A 370 -8.21 -7.59 21.46
C GLU A 370 -8.72 -8.93 22.03
N SER A 371 -9.95 -8.98 22.54
CA SER A 371 -10.49 -10.18 23.16
C SER A 371 -10.71 -11.31 22.14
N LYS A 372 -10.46 -12.55 22.57
CA LYS A 372 -10.69 -13.75 21.73
C LYS A 372 -12.14 -13.94 21.29
N PHE A 373 -13.08 -13.28 21.98
CA PHE A 373 -14.51 -13.31 21.68
C PHE A 373 -14.94 -12.24 20.66
N TYR A 374 -14.03 -11.35 20.25
CA TYR A 374 -14.23 -10.41 19.15
C TYR A 374 -14.12 -11.11 17.79
N LEU A 375 -14.95 -12.12 17.56
CA LEU A 375 -14.87 -13.02 16.41
C LEU A 375 -15.41 -12.41 15.11
N PHE A 376 -16.07 -11.25 15.16
CA PHE A 376 -16.59 -10.57 13.98
C PHE A 376 -16.36 -9.07 14.09
N GLY A 377 -15.13 -8.65 13.83
CA GLY A 377 -14.75 -7.25 13.86
C GLY A 377 -15.28 -6.43 12.69
N ASN A 378 -16.58 -6.14 12.68
CA ASN A 378 -17.18 -5.27 11.67
C ASN A 378 -17.27 -3.81 12.18
N ARG A 379 -17.17 -2.85 11.25
CA ARG A 379 -17.31 -1.41 11.48
C ARG A 379 -18.61 -1.03 12.19
N LEU A 380 -19.72 -1.71 11.91
CA LEU A 380 -20.99 -1.49 12.61
C LEU A 380 -20.88 -1.85 14.10
N ILE A 381 -20.21 -2.97 14.40
CA ILE A 381 -19.96 -3.41 15.77
C ILE A 381 -19.01 -2.44 16.47
N ASN A 382 -17.96 -1.95 15.80
CA ASN A 382 -17.09 -0.90 16.35
C ASN A 382 -17.86 0.39 16.68
N ARG A 383 -18.77 0.84 15.80
CA ARG A 383 -19.62 2.02 16.06
C ARG A 383 -20.59 1.78 17.22
N PHE A 384 -21.20 0.60 17.28
CA PHE A 384 -22.11 0.23 18.36
C PHE A 384 -21.39 0.11 19.71
N LEU A 385 -20.21 -0.50 19.74
CA LEU A 385 -19.37 -0.56 20.94
C LEU A 385 -18.95 0.85 21.38
N ASN A 386 -18.60 1.75 20.45
CA ASN A 386 -18.35 3.16 20.81
C ASN A 386 -19.56 3.82 21.49
N LEU A 387 -20.78 3.52 21.05
CA LEU A 387 -22.04 4.00 21.66
C LEU A 387 -22.38 3.34 23.01
N LEU A 388 -21.86 2.14 23.28
CA LEU A 388 -22.08 1.44 24.55
C LEU A 388 -21.10 1.86 25.64
N TYR A 389 -19.88 2.22 25.24
CA TYR A 389 -18.80 2.54 26.15
C TYR A 389 -18.67 4.05 26.44
N GLY A 390 -19.03 4.91 25.48
CA GLY A 390 -19.16 6.36 25.66
C GLY A 390 -20.61 6.75 25.91
#